data_AF-A0A7J4V2G7-F1
#
_entry.id   AF-A0A7J4V2G7-F1
#
_cell.length_a   1.000
_cell.length_b   1.000
_cell.length_c   1.000
_cell.angle_alpha   90.00
_cell.angle_beta   90.00
_cell.angle_gamma   90.00
#
_symmetry.space_group_name_H-M   'P 1'
#
loop_
_entity.id
_entity.type
_entity.pdbx_description
1 polymer ?
#
loop_
_entity_poly.entity_id
_entity_poly.type
_entity_poly.pdbx_seq_one_letter_code
_entity_poly.pdbx_strand_id
1 'polypeptide(L)'
;MAEENAETEQKISQLQMFEQGLQSFLIQKQQFQGQIVELESAIEELSSTTQAYKIVGNVMVLTDRDELKKDLGSRKEMLEIRIKAIEKQESQLKDKATKLQEEVLKQIRK
;
A
#
# COMPACT_ATOMS: atom_id res chain seq x y z
N MET A 1 -14.32 34.23 18.60
CA MET A 1 -12.95 34.74 18.34
C MET A 1 -11.85 33.82 18.85
N ALA A 2 -11.55 33.71 20.16
CA ALA A 2 -10.46 32.83 20.63
C ALA A 2 -10.77 31.32 20.49
N GLU A 3 -12.00 30.91 20.82
CA GLU A 3 -12.44 29.50 20.70
C GLU A 3 -12.59 29.04 19.23
N GLU A 4 -13.12 29.90 18.35
CA GLU A 4 -13.22 29.61 16.90
C GLU A 4 -11.85 29.42 16.24
N ASN A 5 -10.83 30.14 16.70
CA ASN A 5 -9.46 30.00 16.20
C ASN A 5 -8.86 28.65 16.64
N ALA A 6 -9.08 28.26 17.91
CA ALA A 6 -8.61 26.97 18.43
C ALA A 6 -9.27 25.76 17.74
N GLU A 7 -10.57 25.83 17.42
CA GLU A 7 -11.26 24.78 16.66
C GLU A 7 -10.71 24.66 15.23
N THR A 8 -10.43 25.78 14.58
CA THR A 8 -9.85 25.81 13.22
C THR A 8 -8.43 25.24 13.22
N GLU A 9 -7.60 25.58 14.20
CA GLU A 9 -6.25 25.03 14.38
C GLU A 9 -6.27 23.49 14.58
N GLN A 10 -7.22 22.98 15.39
CA GLN A 10 -7.39 21.54 15.58
C GLN A 10 -7.76 20.82 14.28
N LYS A 11 -8.67 21.38 13.48
CA LYS A 11 -9.05 20.80 12.19
C LYS A 11 -7.91 20.84 11.17
N ILE A 12 -7.09 21.90 11.17
CA ILE A 12 -5.87 21.96 10.34
C ILE A 12 -4.89 20.86 10.76
N SER A 13 -4.66 20.68 12.06
CA SER A 13 -3.78 19.62 12.57
C SER A 13 -4.29 18.23 12.18
N GLN A 14 -5.59 17.99 12.29
CA GLN A 14 -6.21 16.73 11.86
C GLN A 14 -6.10 16.51 10.35
N LEU A 15 -6.24 17.56 9.53
CA LEU A 15 -6.05 17.48 8.09
C LEU A 15 -4.60 17.10 7.73
N GLN A 16 -3.61 17.71 8.39
CA GLN A 16 -2.19 17.35 8.23
C GLN A 16 -1.92 15.88 8.58
N MET A 17 -2.56 15.36 9.64
CA MET A 17 -2.46 13.95 10.00
C MET A 17 -3.04 13.03 8.90
N PHE A 18 -4.15 13.43 8.26
CA PHE A 18 -4.71 12.67 7.16
C PHE A 18 -3.81 12.69 5.91
N GLU A 19 -3.19 13.83 5.59
CA GLU A 19 -2.22 13.93 4.50
C GLU A 19 -1.00 13.03 4.72
N GLN A 20 -0.46 13.01 5.94
CA GLN A 20 0.63 12.10 6.31
C GLN A 20 0.21 10.62 6.18
N GLY A 21 -1.01 10.29 6.59
CA GLY A 21 -1.56 8.94 6.43
C GLY A 21 -1.68 8.52 4.96
N LEU A 22 -2.17 9.43 4.10
CA LEU A 22 -2.26 9.19 2.65
C LEU A 22 -0.87 8.99 2.02
N GLN A 23 0.12 9.78 2.42
CA GLN A 23 1.50 9.60 1.96
C GLN A 23 2.06 8.24 2.38
N SER A 24 1.78 7.78 3.60
CA SER A 24 2.19 6.45 4.07
C SER A 24 1.56 5.33 3.24
N PHE A 25 0.26 5.42 2.91
CA PHE A 25 -0.40 4.44 2.05
C PHE A 25 0.18 4.41 0.64
N LEU A 26 0.52 5.57 0.07
CA LEU A 26 1.15 5.64 -1.25
C LEU A 26 2.49 4.89 -1.28
N ILE A 27 3.35 5.12 -0.29
CA ILE A 27 4.66 4.45 -0.19
C ILE A 27 4.48 2.94 -0.05
N GLN A 28 3.57 2.49 0.83
CA GLN A 28 3.29 1.06 1.02
C GLN A 28 2.76 0.40 -0.26
N LYS A 29 1.86 1.08 -0.98
CA LYS A 29 1.32 0.59 -2.26
C LYS A 29 2.41 0.44 -3.31
N GLN A 30 3.29 1.44 -3.46
CA GLN A 30 4.42 1.38 -4.39
C GLN A 30 5.38 0.23 -4.06
N GLN A 31 5.66 0.01 -2.77
CA GLN A 31 6.50 -1.10 -2.33
C GLN A 31 5.90 -2.47 -2.72
N PHE A 32 4.60 -2.68 -2.50
CA PHE A 32 3.95 -3.94 -2.88
C PHE A 32 3.82 -4.10 -4.39
N GLN A 33 3.59 -3.02 -5.14
CA GLN A 33 3.59 -3.05 -6.60
C GLN A 33 4.97 -3.48 -7.15
N GLY A 34 6.07 -2.97 -6.58
CA GLY A 34 7.41 -3.41 -6.93
C GLY A 34 7.63 -4.90 -6.68
N GLN A 35 7.22 -5.40 -5.51
CA GLN A 35 7.31 -6.83 -5.19
C GLN A 35 6.46 -7.70 -6.13
N ILE A 36 5.28 -7.22 -6.55
CA ILE A 36 4.45 -7.94 -7.53
C ILE A 36 5.18 -8.05 -8.87
N VAL A 37 5.80 -6.97 -9.36
CA VAL A 37 6.55 -6.99 -10.62
C VAL A 37 7.71 -7.98 -10.54
N GLU A 38 8.45 -7.99 -9.43
CA GLU A 38 9.54 -8.97 -9.20
C GLU A 38 9.02 -10.42 -9.21
N LEU A 39 7.88 -10.68 -8.56
CA LEU A 39 7.24 -12.00 -8.55
C LEU A 39 6.76 -12.40 -9.95
N GLU A 40 6.18 -11.47 -10.72
CA GLU A 40 5.74 -11.72 -12.09
C GLU A 40 6.92 -12.11 -12.99
N SER A 41 8.01 -11.35 -12.93
CA SER A 41 9.24 -11.68 -13.67
C SER A 41 9.81 -13.05 -13.26
N ALA A 42 9.82 -13.37 -11.97
CA ALA A 42 10.30 -14.67 -11.50
C ALA A 42 9.41 -15.84 -12.00
N ILE A 43 8.08 -15.66 -11.98
CA ILE A 43 7.11 -16.65 -12.48
C ILE A 43 7.26 -16.85 -13.99
N GLU A 44 7.54 -15.78 -14.74
CA GLU A 44 7.80 -15.83 -16.17
C GLU A 44 9.07 -16.63 -16.47
N GLU A 45 10.20 -16.25 -15.86
CA GLU A 45 11.50 -16.90 -16.07
C GLU A 45 11.52 -18.38 -15.65
N LEU A 46 10.77 -18.74 -14.60
CA LEU A 46 10.63 -20.14 -14.23
C LEU A 46 10.08 -20.96 -15.40
N SER A 47 9.18 -20.42 -16.21
CA SER A 47 8.53 -21.16 -17.31
C SER A 47 9.51 -21.65 -18.38
N SER A 48 10.65 -20.97 -18.56
CA SER A 48 11.73 -21.33 -19.49
C SER A 48 12.88 -22.10 -18.82
N THR A 49 12.85 -22.28 -17.50
CA THR A 49 13.96 -22.87 -16.74
C THR A 49 13.78 -24.37 -16.51
N THR A 50 14.89 -25.13 -16.55
CA THR A 50 14.91 -26.60 -16.35
C THR A 50 14.99 -27.01 -14.88
N GLN A 51 15.73 -26.26 -14.05
CA GLN A 51 15.91 -26.55 -12.62
C GLN A 51 15.65 -25.30 -11.80
N ALA A 52 14.85 -25.43 -10.74
CA ALA A 52 14.52 -24.34 -9.85
C ALA A 52 15.08 -24.60 -8.46
N TYR A 53 15.56 -23.55 -7.80
CA TYR A 53 16.07 -23.62 -6.45
C TYR A 53 15.39 -22.59 -5.57
N LYS A 54 15.12 -22.95 -4.32
CA LYS A 54 14.55 -22.07 -3.29
C LYS A 54 15.53 -21.90 -2.15
N ILE A 55 15.68 -20.67 -1.67
CA ILE A 55 16.44 -20.38 -0.45
C ILE A 55 15.54 -20.62 0.76
N VAL A 56 16.02 -21.42 1.71
CA VAL A 56 15.36 -21.70 2.99
C VAL A 56 16.39 -21.48 4.10
N GLY A 57 16.24 -20.41 4.87
CA GLY A 57 17.25 -20.00 5.85
C GLY A 57 18.58 -19.66 5.17
N ASN A 58 19.62 -20.43 5.47
CA ASN A 58 20.96 -20.29 4.88
C ASN A 58 21.30 -21.36 3.84
N VAL A 59 20.33 -22.20 3.43
CA VAL A 59 20.54 -23.26 2.44
C VAL A 59 19.72 -23.03 1.17
N MET A 60 20.22 -23.57 0.06
CA MET A 60 19.53 -23.57 -1.23
C MET A 60 19.07 -24.99 -1.54
N VAL A 61 17.79 -25.17 -1.84
CA VAL A 61 17.15 -26.49 -2.02
C VAL A 61 16.59 -26.58 -3.42
N LEU A 62 16.91 -27.65 -4.14
CA LEU A 62 16.29 -27.98 -5.43
C LEU A 62 14.79 -28.21 -5.21
N THR A 63 13.96 -27.56 -6.01
CA THR A 63 12.50 -27.65 -5.91
C THR A 63 11.88 -27.94 -7.27
N ASP A 64 10.70 -28.54 -7.26
CA ASP A 64 9.90 -28.63 -8.47
C ASP A 64 9.55 -27.22 -8.95
N ARG A 65 9.64 -27.01 -10.27
CA ARG A 65 9.41 -25.71 -10.89
C ARG A 65 7.95 -25.29 -10.73
N ASP A 66 7.02 -26.21 -10.97
CA ASP A 66 5.59 -25.90 -10.97
C ASP A 66 5.10 -25.66 -9.53
N GLU A 67 5.67 -26.38 -8.55
CA GLU A 67 5.50 -26.10 -7.13
C GLU A 67 6.01 -24.69 -6.75
N LEU A 68 7.22 -24.31 -7.19
CA LEU A 68 7.76 -22.98 -6.91
C LEU A 68 6.93 -21.88 -7.56
N LYS A 69 6.49 -22.10 -8.81
CA LYS A 69 5.61 -21.17 -9.52
C LYS A 69 4.29 -20.96 -8.78
N LYS A 70 3.73 -22.01 -8.19
CA LYS A 70 2.54 -21.94 -7.33
C LYS A 70 2.79 -21.15 -6.04
N ASP A 71 3.91 -21.39 -5.34
CA ASP A 71 4.28 -20.62 -4.14
C ASP A 71 4.39 -19.12 -4.45
N LEU A 72 5.12 -18.76 -5.52
CA LEU A 72 5.24 -17.36 -5.96
C LEU A 72 3.87 -16.76 -6.35
N GLY A 73 3.03 -17.53 -7.04
CA GLY A 73 1.66 -17.12 -7.39
C GLY A 73 0.80 -16.82 -6.16
N SER A 74 0.81 -17.69 -5.16
CA SER A 74 0.08 -17.46 -3.91
C SER A 74 0.59 -16.24 -3.13
N ARG A 75 1.90 -15.96 -3.18
CA ARG A 75 2.47 -14.73 -2.59
C ARG A 75 2.00 -13.48 -3.34
N LYS A 76 1.98 -13.53 -4.68
CA LYS A 76 1.46 -12.45 -5.51
C LYS A 76 0.00 -12.15 -5.18
N GLU A 77 -0.86 -13.16 -5.13
CA GLU A 77 -2.27 -13.02 -4.75
C GLU A 77 -2.43 -12.38 -3.36
N MET A 78 -1.58 -12.78 -2.39
CA MET A 78 -1.59 -12.16 -1.06
C MET A 78 -1.25 -10.66 -1.12
N LEU A 79 -0.26 -10.27 -1.92
CA LEU A 79 0.11 -8.85 -2.09
C LEU A 79 -1.00 -8.06 -2.78
N GLU A 80 -1.65 -8.63 -3.80
CA GLU A 80 -2.79 -8.00 -4.47
C GLU A 80 -3.97 -7.75 -3.51
N ILE A 81 -4.27 -8.71 -2.62
CA ILE A 81 -5.28 -8.53 -1.57
C ILE A 81 -4.89 -7.37 -0.63
N ARG A 82 -3.62 -7.28 -0.24
CA ARG A 82 -3.13 -6.19 0.62
C ARG A 82 -3.24 -4.83 -0.08
N ILE A 83 -2.90 -4.75 -1.36
CA ILE A 83 -3.06 -3.52 -2.15
C ILE A 83 -4.53 -3.10 -2.18
N LYS A 84 -5.46 -4.02 -2.47
CA LYS A 84 -6.91 -3.72 -2.45
C LYS A 84 -7.39 -3.22 -1.10
N ALA A 85 -6.85 -3.75 0.00
CA ALA A 85 -7.15 -3.28 1.34
C ALA A 85 -6.65 -1.85 1.57
N ILE A 86 -5.42 -1.55 1.14
CA ILE A 86 -4.84 -0.19 1.20
C ILE A 86 -5.67 0.78 0.36
N GLU A 87 -6.05 0.44 -0.87
CA GLU A 87 -6.87 1.29 -1.74
C GLU A 87 -8.20 1.66 -1.09
N LYS A 88 -8.83 0.70 -0.41
CA LYS A 88 -10.07 0.95 0.34
C LYS A 88 -9.84 1.91 1.50
N GLN A 89 -8.76 1.75 2.27
CA GLN A 89 -8.41 2.62 3.39
C GLN A 89 -8.02 4.03 2.92
N GLU A 90 -7.24 4.12 1.84
CA GLU A 90 -6.84 5.35 1.17
C GLU A 90 -8.08 6.14 0.71
N SER A 91 -9.02 5.49 0.01
CA SER A 91 -10.27 6.14 -0.43
C SER A 91 -11.05 6.71 0.75
N GLN A 92 -11.22 5.93 1.82
CA GLN A 92 -11.95 6.40 3.01
C GLN A 92 -11.25 7.57 3.70
N LEU A 93 -9.92 7.55 3.76
CA LEU A 93 -9.14 8.64 4.36
C LEU A 93 -9.19 9.90 3.50
N LYS A 94 -9.13 9.74 2.17
CA LYS A 94 -9.23 10.83 1.20
C LYS A 94 -10.59 11.52 1.25
N ASP A 95 -11.68 10.76 1.39
CA ASP A 95 -13.02 11.32 1.55
C ASP A 95 -13.14 12.14 2.85
N LYS A 96 -12.57 11.64 3.95
CA LYS A 96 -12.52 12.37 5.24
C LYS A 96 -11.68 13.63 5.13
N ALA A 97 -10.51 13.56 4.49
CA ALA A 97 -9.63 14.70 4.27
C ALA A 97 -10.32 15.78 3.43
N THR A 98 -10.99 15.40 2.35
CA THR A 98 -11.72 16.34 1.47
C THR A 98 -12.82 17.08 2.22
N LYS A 99 -13.63 16.35 3.00
CA LYS A 99 -14.70 16.96 3.81
C LYS A 99 -14.15 17.93 4.85
N LEU A 100 -13.09 17.53 5.56
CA LEU A 100 -12.45 18.36 6.57
C LEU A 100 -11.81 19.62 5.94
N GLN A 101 -11.19 19.47 4.77
CA GLN A 101 -10.63 20.58 4.00
C GLN A 101 -11.72 21.60 3.61
N GLU A 102 -12.88 21.13 3.14
CA GLU A 102 -14.01 22.02 2.83
C GLU A 102 -14.52 22.77 4.07
N GLU A 103 -14.59 22.12 5.23
CA GLU A 103 -15.00 22.76 6.49
C GLU A 103 -14.01 23.84 6.92
N VAL A 104 -12.71 23.54 6.90
CA VAL A 104 -11.64 24.49 7.24
C VAL A 104 -11.67 25.70 6.30
N LEU A 105 -11.82 25.47 4.99
CA LEU A 105 -11.89 26.57 4.01
C LEU A 105 -13.11 27.47 4.21
N LYS A 106 -14.26 26.91 4.62
CA LYS A 106 -15.45 27.70 4.95
C LYS A 106 -15.25 28.54 6.21
N GLN A 107 -14.55 28.03 7.21
CA GLN A 107 -14.24 28.75 8.45
C GLN A 107 -13.25 29.90 8.21
N ILE A 108 -12.22 29.68 7.39
CA ILE A 108 -11.20 30.71 7.08
C ILE A 108 -11.76 31.85 6.19
N ARG A 109 -12.75 31.56 5.33
CA ARG A 109 -13.36 32.54 4.42
C ARG A 109 -14.50 33.35 5.06
N LYS A 110 -14.94 32.98 6.26
CA LYS A 110 -15.92 33.75 7.05
C LYS A 110 -15.22 34.86 7.83
#